data_AF-A0A5R8R4S5-F1
#
_entry.id   AF-A0A5R8R4S5-F1
#
_cell.length_a   1.000
_cell.length_b   1.000
_cell.length_c   1.000
_cell.angle_alpha   90.00
_cell.angle_beta   90.00
_cell.angle_gamma   90.00
#
_symmetry.space_group_name_H-M   'P 1'
#
loop_
_entity.id
_entity.type
_entity.pdbx_description
1 polymer ?
#
loop_
_entity_poly.entity_id
_entity_poly.type
_entity_poly.pdbx_seq_one_letter_code
_entity_poly.pdbx_strand_id
1 'polypeptide(L)'
;MSNPINGFYDSGVNDEYTLEIDYFREKDGYFSGYFSDRTLGEKQNVNGHYHFYSDGRQETVLEFSSNAGSWRLEADFVNGEPSFTEWSAMLSDVQKRNFYRR
;
A
#
# COMPACT_ATOMS: atom_id res chain seq x y z
N MET A 1 -14.55 3.54 13.10
CA MET A 1 -14.60 2.77 11.85
C MET A 1 -13.29 2.01 11.82
N SER A 2 -13.29 0.68 11.80
CA SER A 2 -12.02 -0.02 11.57
C SER A 2 -11.79 -0.04 10.06
N ASN A 3 -10.61 0.40 9.63
CA ASN A 3 -10.21 0.39 8.22
C ASN A 3 -9.22 -0.76 8.02
N PRO A 4 -9.66 -2.04 7.97
CA PRO A 4 -8.75 -3.14 7.81
C PRO A 4 -8.16 -3.10 6.39
N ILE A 5 -6.93 -2.59 6.31
CA ILE A 5 -6.05 -2.64 5.14
C ILE A 5 -5.44 -4.04 4.93
N ASN A 6 -5.86 -5.04 5.73
CA ASN A 6 -5.46 -6.42 5.49
C ASN A 6 -5.99 -6.91 4.15
N GLY A 7 -5.16 -7.62 3.41
CA GLY A 7 -5.55 -8.19 2.13
C GLY A 7 -4.39 -8.28 1.15
N PHE A 8 -4.74 -8.71 -0.05
CA PHE A 8 -3.82 -8.83 -1.16
C PHE A 8 -4.05 -7.70 -2.15
N TYR A 9 -2.95 -7.13 -2.61
CA TYR A 9 -2.88 -6.02 -3.54
C TYR A 9 -1.93 -6.37 -4.68
N ASP A 10 -2.31 -6.13 -5.92
CA ASP A 10 -1.43 -6.32 -7.08
C ASP A 10 -1.49 -5.17 -8.07
N SER A 11 -0.45 -5.04 -8.88
CA SER A 11 -0.34 -3.98 -9.88
C SER A 11 -1.22 -4.16 -11.14
N GLY A 12 -2.14 -5.14 -11.16
CA GLY A 12 -3.08 -5.44 -12.24
C GLY A 12 -2.47 -6.07 -13.49
N VAL A 13 -1.26 -5.67 -13.88
CA VAL A 13 -0.53 -6.16 -15.06
C VAL A 13 0.43 -7.27 -14.66
N ASN A 14 0.08 -8.51 -14.98
CA ASN A 14 0.92 -9.70 -14.77
C ASN A 14 1.50 -9.83 -13.35
N ASP A 15 0.85 -9.25 -12.34
CA ASP A 15 1.33 -9.24 -10.95
C ASP A 15 2.79 -8.80 -10.83
N GLU A 16 3.20 -7.75 -11.58
CA GLU A 16 4.56 -7.20 -11.54
C GLU A 16 5.00 -6.86 -10.11
N TYR A 17 4.09 -6.23 -9.36
CA TYR A 17 4.25 -6.00 -7.92
C TYR A 17 3.05 -6.56 -7.17
N THR A 18 3.30 -7.20 -6.03
CA THR A 18 2.25 -7.64 -5.12
C THR A 18 2.59 -7.26 -3.68
N LEU A 19 1.56 -6.92 -2.91
CA LEU A 19 1.64 -6.62 -1.49
C LEU A 19 0.53 -7.40 -0.77
N GLU A 20 0.91 -8.18 0.23
CA GLU A 20 0.02 -8.95 1.09
C GLU A 20 0.18 -8.40 2.51
N ILE A 21 -0.90 -7.90 3.12
CA ILE A 21 -0.89 -7.35 4.48
C ILE A 21 -1.60 -8.33 5.42
N ASP A 22 -0.82 -9.07 6.20
CA ASP A 22 -1.30 -10.11 7.10
C ASP A 22 -1.67 -9.57 8.48
N TYR A 23 -0.96 -8.56 8.95
CA TYR A 23 -1.16 -7.96 10.26
C TYR A 23 -1.28 -6.45 10.14
N PHE A 24 -2.30 -5.90 10.79
CA PHE A 24 -2.52 -4.46 10.90
C PHE A 24 -2.92 -4.11 12.32
N ARG A 25 -2.31 -3.06 12.85
CA ARG A 25 -2.60 -2.49 14.16
C ARG A 25 -3.04 -1.05 13.97
N GLU A 26 -4.35 -0.84 13.98
CA GLU A 26 -4.97 0.47 13.72
C GLU A 26 -4.50 1.57 14.68
N LYS A 27 -4.23 1.23 15.94
CA LYS A 27 -3.86 2.20 16.99
C LYS A 27 -2.65 3.08 16.62
N ASP A 28 -1.69 2.53 15.90
CA ASP A 28 -0.45 3.22 15.49
C ASP A 28 -0.18 3.12 13.99
N GLY A 29 -1.16 2.65 13.22
CA GLY A 29 -1.05 2.48 11.77
C GLY A 29 -0.07 1.39 11.35
N TYR A 30 0.53 0.64 12.27
CA TYR A 30 1.54 -0.36 11.91
C TYR A 30 0.93 -1.49 11.07
N PHE A 31 1.62 -1.91 10.03
CA PHE A 31 1.30 -3.14 9.32
C PHE A 31 2.54 -3.97 9.01
N SER A 32 2.33 -5.27 8.80
CA SER A 32 3.34 -6.17 8.27
C SER A 32 2.75 -7.21 7.34
N GLY A 33 3.59 -7.70 6.43
CA GLY A 33 3.25 -8.81 5.54
C GLY A 33 4.34 -9.00 4.51
N TYR A 34 3.96 -9.24 3.26
CA TYR A 34 4.90 -9.61 2.21
C TYR A 34 4.76 -8.74 0.96
N PHE A 35 5.91 -8.37 0.40
CA PHE A 35 5.99 -7.69 -0.89
C PHE A 35 6.73 -8.57 -1.88
N SER A 36 6.25 -8.62 -3.13
CA SER A 36 6.94 -9.30 -4.22
C SER A 36 7.14 -8.33 -5.37
N ASP A 37 8.37 -8.30 -5.90
CA ASP A 37 8.68 -7.72 -7.20
C ASP A 37 9.01 -8.87 -8.16
N ARG A 38 8.17 -9.08 -9.16
CA ARG A 38 8.32 -10.19 -10.10
C ARG A 38 9.58 -10.06 -10.95
N THR A 39 10.10 -8.85 -11.16
CA THR A 39 11.35 -8.62 -11.92
C THR A 39 12.57 -9.07 -11.15
N LEU A 40 12.54 -8.97 -9.82
CA LEU A 40 13.58 -9.45 -8.92
C LEU A 40 13.38 -10.91 -8.53
N GLY A 41 12.16 -11.44 -8.65
CA GLY A 41 11.83 -12.84 -8.37
C GLY A 41 11.81 -13.19 -6.88
N GLU A 42 11.77 -12.19 -6.00
CA GLU A 42 11.85 -12.37 -4.56
C GLU A 42 10.59 -11.86 -3.86
N LYS A 43 10.05 -12.71 -2.96
CA LYS A 43 9.05 -12.34 -1.96
C LYS A 43 9.80 -12.00 -0.67
N GLN A 44 9.59 -10.80 -0.14
CA GLN A 44 10.26 -10.33 1.07
C GLN A 44 9.25 -9.93 2.15
N ASN A 45 9.62 -10.07 3.41
CA ASN A 45 8.85 -9.51 4.51
C ASN A 45 8.99 -7.98 4.50
N VAL A 46 7.88 -7.28 4.63
CA VAL A 46 7.85 -5.82 4.77
C VAL A 46 7.05 -5.42 6.00
N ASN A 47 7.52 -4.36 6.64
CA ASN A 47 6.78 -3.65 7.68
C ASN A 47 6.61 -2.21 7.23
N GLY A 48 5.48 -1.62 7.60
CA GLY A 48 5.14 -0.28 7.16
C GLY A 48 4.16 0.42 8.09
N HIS A 49 3.75 1.61 7.66
CA HIS A 49 2.79 2.43 8.38
C HIS A 49 1.66 2.87 7.46
N TYR A 50 0.47 2.89 8.04
CA TYR A 50 -0.74 3.45 7.49
C TYR A 50 -1.00 4.81 8.13
N HIS A 51 -1.23 5.81 7.30
CA HIS A 51 -1.58 7.15 7.72
C HIS A 51 -2.92 7.55 7.12
N PHE A 52 -3.79 8.13 7.95
CA PHE A 52 -5.00 8.81 7.52
C PHE A 52 -4.92 10.27 7.97
N TYR A 53 -4.78 11.19 7.01
CA TYR A 53 -4.77 12.63 7.26
C TYR A 53 -6.17 13.18 6.95
N SER A 54 -6.82 13.78 7.95
CA SER A 54 -8.12 14.47 7.79
C SER A 54 -8.01 16.00 7.81
N ASP A 55 -6.88 16.55 8.28
CA ASP A 55 -6.76 17.95 8.65
C ASP A 55 -6.17 18.81 7.51
N GLY A 56 -6.94 18.96 6.44
CA GLY A 56 -6.66 19.90 5.34
C GLY A 56 -6.20 19.25 4.03
N ARG A 57 -5.72 18.01 4.07
CA ARG A 57 -5.55 17.14 2.89
C ARG A 57 -6.06 15.75 3.28
N GLN A 58 -7.17 15.36 2.68
CA GLN A 58 -7.70 14.01 2.83
C GLN A 58 -6.73 13.07 2.12
N GLU A 59 -5.87 12.38 2.88
CA GLU A 59 -4.89 11.43 2.35
C GLU A 59 -4.91 10.13 3.13
N THR A 60 -4.91 9.02 2.41
CA THR A 60 -4.77 7.68 2.96
C THR A 60 -3.54 7.06 2.36
N VAL A 61 -2.53 6.76 3.19
CA VAL A 61 -1.19 6.42 2.71
C VAL A 61 -0.71 5.13 3.38
N LEU A 62 -0.12 4.24 2.59
CA LEU A 62 0.73 3.14 3.07
C LEU A 62 2.18 3.42 2.72
N GLU A 63 3.08 3.31 3.68
CA GLU A 63 4.52 3.49 3.48
C GLU A 63 5.28 2.27 3.98
N PHE A 64 6.20 1.75 3.16
CA PHE A 64 7.06 0.63 3.54
C PHE A 64 8.35 0.64 2.72
N SER A 65 9.35 -0.11 3.18
CA SER A 65 10.61 -0.28 2.45
C SER A 65 10.76 -1.70 1.92
N SER A 66 11.42 -1.79 0.77
CA SER A 66 11.64 -2.99 -0.02
C SER A 66 13.08 -2.99 -0.52
N ASN A 67 13.62 -4.13 -0.95
CA ASN A 67 14.92 -4.19 -1.62
C ASN A 67 15.03 -3.26 -2.84
N ALA A 68 13.90 -2.92 -3.48
CA ALA A 68 13.86 -2.00 -4.61
C ALA A 68 13.87 -0.50 -4.19
N GLY A 69 13.57 -0.19 -2.92
CA GLY A 69 13.49 1.18 -2.40
C GLY A 69 12.29 1.42 -1.47
N SER A 70 12.02 2.70 -1.21
CA SER A 70 10.88 3.13 -0.39
C SER A 70 9.62 3.23 -1.24
N TRP A 71 8.56 2.59 -0.78
CA TRP A 71 7.25 2.59 -1.40
C TRP A 71 6.30 3.49 -0.63
N ARG A 72 5.50 4.23 -1.39
CA ARG A 72 4.39 5.02 -0.88
C ARG A 72 3.18 4.80 -1.76
N LEU A 73 2.10 4.30 -1.16
CA LEU A 73 0.83 4.00 -1.84
C LEU A 73 -0.23 4.96 -1.31
N GLU A 74 -0.85 5.74 -2.18
CA GLU A 74 -1.94 6.66 -1.84
C GLU A 74 -3.27 6.13 -2.33
N ALA A 75 -4.28 6.03 -1.45
CA ALA A 75 -5.63 5.68 -1.87
C ALA A 75 -6.36 6.91 -2.44
N ASP A 76 -7.16 6.68 -3.49
CA ASP A 76 -8.04 7.71 -4.02
C ASP A 76 -9.20 8.00 -3.06
N PHE A 77 -9.72 9.23 -3.10
CA PHE A 77 -10.93 9.62 -2.37
C PHE A 77 -12.13 9.62 -3.30
N VAL A 78 -13.13 8.80 -2.98
CA VAL A 78 -14.41 8.72 -3.71
C VAL A 78 -15.51 9.22 -2.79
N ASN A 79 -16.19 10.30 -3.19
CA ASN A 79 -17.27 10.93 -2.40
C ASN A 79 -16.86 11.38 -0.98
N GLY A 80 -15.59 11.74 -0.78
CA GLY A 80 -15.08 12.19 0.53
C GLY A 80 -14.68 11.06 1.47
N GLU A 81 -14.70 9.80 1.00
CA GLU A 81 -14.19 8.64 1.74
C GLU A 81 -13.03 7.99 0.98
N PRO A 82 -12.03 7.43 1.68
CA PRO A 82 -10.94 6.72 1.05
C PRO A 82 -11.41 5.41 0.42
N SER A 83 -11.13 5.25 -0.88
CA SER A 83 -11.39 4.03 -1.61
C SER A 83 -10.22 3.06 -1.42
N PHE A 84 -10.34 2.12 -0.50
CA PHE A 84 -9.30 1.09 -0.26
C PHE A 84 -9.12 0.08 -1.41
N THR A 85 -9.75 0.32 -2.55
CA THR A 85 -9.74 -0.55 -3.74
C THR A 85 -8.56 -0.30 -4.66
N GLU A 86 -8.11 0.95 -4.77
CA GLU A 86 -7.07 1.38 -5.69
C GLU A 86 -6.09 2.31 -4.97
N TRP A 87 -4.81 2.09 -5.25
CA TRP A 87 -3.72 2.81 -4.61
C TRP A 87 -2.69 3.25 -5.65
N SER A 88 -2.45 4.55 -5.75
CA SER A 88 -1.38 5.12 -6.57
C SER A 88 -0.03 4.86 -5.90
N ALA A 89 0.86 4.09 -6.53
CA ALA A 89 2.15 3.73 -5.94
C ALA A 89 3.31 4.59 -6.46
N MET A 90 4.20 4.98 -5.55
CA MET A 90 5.45 5.66 -5.83
C MET A 90 6.61 4.84 -5.26
N LEU A 91 7.66 4.65 -6.05
CA LEU A 91 8.93 4.05 -5.62
C LEU A 91 10.01 5.13 -5.64
N SER A 92 10.52 5.51 -4.46
CA SER A 92 11.56 6.54 -4.32
C SER A 92 11.22 7.81 -5.12
N ASP A 93 10.01 8.34 -4.93
CA ASP A 93 9.43 9.52 -5.61
C ASP A 93 9.17 9.37 -7.12
N VAL A 94 9.40 8.19 -7.69
CA VAL A 94 9.04 7.88 -9.08
C VAL A 94 7.68 7.19 -9.11
N GLN A 95 6.70 7.80 -9.76
CA GLN A 95 5.39 7.22 -9.97
C GLN A 95 5.53 5.83 -10.64
N LYS A 96 4.94 4.83 -10.00
CA LYS A 96 4.77 3.48 -10.50
C LYS A 96 3.29 3.24 -10.84
N ARG A 97 2.97 1.99 -11.19
CA ARG A 97 1.60 1.56 -11.47
C ARG A 97 0.78 1.51 -10.19
N ASN A 98 -0.53 1.59 -10.34
CA ASN A 98 -1.47 1.49 -9.23
C ASN A 98 -1.54 0.04 -8.71
N PHE A 99 -1.86 -0.10 -7.44
CA PHE A 99 -2.17 -1.37 -6.79
C PHE A 99 -3.67 -1.48 -6.59
N TYR A 100 -4.21 -2.66 -6.87
CA TYR A 100 -5.62 -2.98 -6.77
C TYR A 100 -5.81 -4.03 -5.69
N ARG A 101 -6.75 -3.80 -4.78
CA ARG A 101 -7.16 -4.80 -3.79
C ARG A 101 -7.95 -5.92 -4.50
N ARG A 102 -7.61 -7.18 -4.20
CA ARG A 102 -8.34 -8.36 -4.69
C ARG A 102 -9.32 -8.91 -3.66
#